data_AF-A0A924M913-F1
#
_entry.id   AF-A0A924M913-F1
#
_cell.length_a   1.000
_cell.length_b   1.000
_cell.length_c   1.000
_cell.angle_alpha   90.00
_cell.angle_beta   90.00
_cell.angle_gamma   90.00
#
_symmetry.space_group_name_H-M   'P 1'
#
loop_
_entity.id
_entity.type
_entity.pdbx_description
1 polymer ?
#
loop_
_entity_poly.entity_id
_entity_poly.type
_entity_poly.pdbx_seq_one_letter_code
_entity_poly.pdbx_strand_id
1 'polypeptide(L)' 'AVSTVVMQTSLANIDSVMVAGQWKKRHGQLVNVDLAPKVAALRASGQQIVAALGL' A
#
# COMPACT_ATOMS: atom_id res chain seq x y z
N ALA A 1 7.64 25.17 -3.18
CA ALA A 1 6.99 23.92 -3.66
C ALA A 1 7.73 22.66 -3.20
N VAL A 2 9.03 22.52 -3.46
CA VAL A 2 9.81 21.32 -3.05
C VAL A 2 9.83 21.09 -1.53
N SER A 3 10.05 22.13 -0.73
CA SER A 3 10.05 22.01 0.74
C SER A 3 8.70 21.53 1.31
N THR A 4 7.58 21.95 0.71
CA THR A 4 6.23 21.46 1.04
C THR A 4 6.09 19.96 0.78
N VAL A 5 6.61 19.47 -0.36
CA VAL A 5 6.63 18.04 -0.66
C VAL A 5 7.49 17.27 0.34
N VAL A 6 8.67 17.78 0.71
CA VAL A 6 9.57 17.07 1.64
C VAL A 6 9.06 17.08 3.08
N MET A 7 8.54 18.21 3.56
CA MET A 7 8.20 18.42 4.97
C MET A 7 6.76 18.06 5.34
N GLN A 8 5.82 18.09 4.39
CA GLN A 8 4.38 17.89 4.65
C GLN A 8 3.75 16.71 3.89
N THR A 9 4.53 15.97 3.08
CA THR A 9 4.00 14.76 2.43
C THR A 9 4.01 13.60 3.39
N SER A 10 2.86 12.93 3.53
CA SER A 10 2.76 11.58 4.04
C SER A 10 2.43 10.63 2.89
N LEU A 11 2.72 9.32 3.04
CA LEU A 11 2.34 8.29 2.07
C LEU A 11 0.82 8.30 1.76
N ALA A 12 -0.01 8.77 2.69
CA ALA A 12 -1.46 8.88 2.53
C ALA A 12 -1.88 10.01 1.57
N ASN A 13 -1.03 11.02 1.34
CA ASN A 13 -1.36 12.20 0.52
C ASN A 13 -1.06 12.01 -0.97
N ILE A 14 -0.46 10.88 -1.38
CA ILE A 14 -0.18 10.61 -2.79
C ILE A 14 -1.48 10.19 -3.46
N ASP A 15 -2.05 11.00 -4.35
CA ASP A 15 -3.27 10.62 -5.09
C ASP A 15 -3.01 9.53 -6.14
N SER A 16 -2.04 9.75 -7.02
CA SER A 16 -1.84 8.96 -8.24
C SER A 16 -0.36 8.55 -8.43
N VAL A 17 -0.13 7.32 -8.91
CA VAL A 17 1.21 6.74 -9.16
C VAL A 17 1.23 6.02 -10.50
N MET A 18 2.23 6.32 -11.32
CA MET A 18 2.48 5.68 -12.61
C MET A 18 3.91 5.13 -12.68
N VAL A 19 4.10 3.96 -13.27
CA VAL A 19 5.41 3.34 -13.51
C VAL A 19 5.46 2.83 -14.95
N ALA A 20 6.44 3.26 -15.73
CA ALA A 20 6.60 2.89 -17.15
C ALA A 20 5.32 3.12 -17.99
N GLY A 21 4.65 4.25 -17.80
CA GLY A 21 3.40 4.57 -18.50
C GLY A 21 2.16 3.85 -17.96
N GLN A 22 2.30 2.98 -16.95
CA GLN A 22 1.20 2.19 -16.39
C GLN A 22 0.76 2.73 -15.03
N TRP A 23 -0.54 3.00 -14.89
CA TRP A 23 -1.11 3.41 -13.60
C TRP A 23 -1.04 2.27 -12.57
N LYS A 24 -0.60 2.60 -11.36
CA LYS A 24 -0.59 1.72 -10.18
C LYS A 24 -1.54 2.20 -9.10
N LYS A 25 -1.72 3.52 -8.99
CA LYS A 25 -2.70 4.18 -8.13
C LYS A 25 -3.32 5.36 -8.88
N ARG A 26 -4.63 5.58 -8.74
CA ARG A 26 -5.34 6.72 -9.34
C ARG A 26 -6.58 7.07 -8.51
N HIS A 27 -6.87 8.36 -8.33
CA HIS A 27 -8.00 8.85 -7.53
C HIS A 27 -8.06 8.21 -6.13
N GLY A 28 -6.93 8.12 -5.45
CA GLY A 28 -6.88 7.50 -4.12
C GLY A 28 -6.80 5.97 -4.12
N GLN A 29 -7.06 5.28 -5.24
CA GLN A 29 -7.28 3.83 -5.29
C GLN A 29 -6.20 3.07 -6.07
N LEU A 30 -5.92 1.82 -5.68
CA LEU A 30 -5.03 0.94 -6.45
C LEU A 30 -5.72 0.49 -7.73
N VAL A 31 -4.98 0.51 -8.84
CA VAL A 31 -5.48 0.12 -10.16
C VAL A 31 -5.17 -1.35 -10.42
N ASN A 32 -6.16 -2.12 -10.87
CA ASN A 32 -6.03 -3.56 -11.20
C ASN A 32 -5.53 -4.43 -10.04
N VAL A 33 -5.90 -4.09 -8.80
CA VAL A 33 -5.57 -4.88 -7.61
C VAL A 33 -6.85 -5.19 -6.85
N ASP A 34 -7.13 -6.47 -6.66
CA ASP A 34 -8.09 -6.90 -5.65
C ASP A 34 -7.42 -6.92 -4.27
N LEU A 35 -7.85 -6.01 -3.41
CA LEU A 35 -7.21 -5.75 -2.12
C LEU A 35 -7.70 -6.68 -1.01
N ALA A 36 -9.00 -7.01 -1.01
CA ALA A 36 -9.61 -7.83 0.03
C ALA A 36 -8.94 -9.20 0.22
N PRO A 37 -8.69 -10.01 -0.83
CA PRO A 37 -8.03 -11.31 -0.66
C PRO A 37 -6.58 -11.17 -0.24
N LYS A 38 -5.88 -10.11 -0.68
CA LYS A 38 -4.48 -9.86 -0.29
C LYS A 38 -4.35 -9.54 1.19
N VAL A 39 -5.26 -8.73 1.73
CA VAL A 39 -5.31 -8.41 3.16
C VAL A 39 -5.65 -9.66 3.98
N ALA A 40 -6.58 -10.49 3.50
CA ALA A 40 -6.91 -11.76 4.16
C ALA A 40 -5.70 -12.71 4.20
N ALA A 41 -4.99 -12.89 3.08
CA ALA A 41 -3.79 -13.70 3.00
C ALA A 41 -2.67 -13.16 3.92
N LEU A 42 -2.51 -11.83 3.98
CA LEU A 42 -1.53 -11.20 4.86
C LEU A 42 -1.82 -11.48 6.35
N ARG A 43 -3.10 -11.41 6.77
CA ARG A 43 -3.52 -11.76 8.13
C ARG A 43 -3.25 -13.22 8.46
N ALA A 44 -3.60 -14.13 7.54
CA ALA A 44 -3.37 -15.56 7.73
C ALA A 44 -1.87 -15.87 7.87
N SER A 45 -1.02 -15.25 7.03
CA SER A 45 0.44 -15.37 7.16
C SER A 45 0.95 -14.84 8.51
N GLY A 46 0.44 -13.69 8.94
CA GLY A 46 0.77 -13.15 10.27
C GLY A 46 0.43 -14.10 11.41
N GLN A 47 -0.75 -14.74 11.37
CA GLN A 47 -1.15 -15.75 12.35
C GLN A 47 -0.22 -16.96 12.37
N GLN A 48 0.22 -17.43 11.20
CA GLN A 48 1.18 -18.54 11.10
C GLN A 48 2.53 -18.17 11.71
N ILE A 49 3.03 -16.96 11.43
CA ILE A 49 4.30 -16.46 11.97
C ILE A 49 4.21 -16.35 13.50
N VAL A 50 3.15 -15.75 14.03
CA VAL A 50 2.93 -15.62 15.47
C VAL A 50 2.91 -16.99 16.16
N ALA A 51 2.16 -17.95 15.59
CA ALA A 51 2.12 -19.32 16.10
C ALA A 51 3.50 -20.00 16.07
N ALA A 52 4.29 -19.81 15.00
CA ALA A 52 5.63 -20.38 14.88
C ALA A 52 6.64 -19.76 15.87
N LEU A 53 6.45 -18.49 16.23
CA LEU A 53 7.31 -17.78 17.18
C LEU A 53 6.87 -17.96 18.64
N GLY A 54 5.70 -18.56 18.90
CA GLY A 54 5.16 -18.76 20.25
C GLY A 54 4.81 -17.47 20.97
N LEU A 55 4.47 -16.41 20.22
CA LEU A 55 4.01 -15.11 20.71
C LEU A 55 2.47 -15.08 20.85
#